data_AF-S4NWR2-F1
#
_entry.id   AF-S4NWR2-F1
#
_cell.length_a   1.000
_cell.length_b   1.000
_cell.length_c   1.000
_cell.angle_alpha   90.00
_cell.angle_beta   90.00
_cell.angle_gamma   90.00
#
_symmetry.space_group_name_H-M   'P 1'
#
loop_
_entity.id
_entity.type
_entity.pdbx_description
1 polymer ?
#
loop_
_entity_poly.entity_id
_entity_poly.type
_entity_poly.pdbx_seq_one_letter_code
_entity_poly.pdbx_strand_id
1 'polypeptide(L)'
;MKYKYEEFQADIMSRKHRVVLEAMMSQIKLVQVFKCAGRFCSFTTDNAEDALLHASTHMRVGGVDSLNCVYCSFDSSGNAIDLITHVFKYHGCCPYVCSMCYYRAATSHLVHAHIKRVHDSSGDAEVLKSPFQTSPIQEDNILSREAAVPYYLCCDKTSPDGPCKFKTYTPGKFAEHLHLRHASSAELFCFICSASALTPAELIR
;
A
#
# COMPACT_ATOMS: atom_id res chain seq x y z
N MET A 1 9.87 9.27 -3.19
CA MET A 1 8.56 9.25 -3.88
C MET A 1 7.51 9.80 -2.93
N LYS A 2 6.85 10.92 -3.27
CA LYS A 2 5.86 11.59 -2.42
C LYS A 2 4.58 10.74 -2.27
N TYR A 3 4.03 10.70 -1.06
CA TYR A 3 2.87 9.92 -0.65
C TYR A 3 1.55 10.53 -1.14
N LYS A 4 1.36 10.65 -2.45
CA LYS A 4 0.19 11.31 -3.08
C LYS A 4 -1.17 10.77 -2.60
N TYR A 5 -1.21 9.51 -2.13
CA TYR A 5 -2.42 8.86 -1.61
C TYR A 5 -2.97 9.55 -0.35
N GLU A 6 -2.10 9.90 0.60
CA GLU A 6 -2.52 10.46 1.88
C GLU A 6 -2.87 11.94 1.78
N GLU A 7 -2.14 12.68 0.93
CA GLU A 7 -2.40 14.10 0.67
C GLU A 7 -3.80 14.31 0.09
N PHE A 8 -4.21 13.46 -0.86
CA PHE A 8 -5.52 13.57 -1.50
C PHE A 8 -6.67 13.25 -0.53
N GLN A 9 -6.50 12.21 0.28
CA GLN A 9 -7.50 11.84 1.27
C GLN A 9 -7.69 12.94 2.33
N ALA A 10 -6.59 13.55 2.80
CA ALA A 10 -6.64 14.67 3.73
C ALA A 10 -7.39 15.88 3.13
N ASP A 11 -7.16 16.16 1.83
CA ASP A 11 -7.89 17.20 1.11
C ASP A 11 -9.41 16.92 1.05
N ILE A 12 -9.82 15.69 0.71
CA ILE A 12 -11.25 15.29 0.73
C ILE A 12 -11.86 15.51 2.12
N MET A 13 -11.16 15.12 3.19
CA MET A 13 -11.62 15.34 4.56
C MET A 13 -11.77 16.82 4.88
N SER A 14 -10.82 17.66 4.46
CA SER A 14 -10.87 19.12 4.68
C SER A 14 -12.03 19.79 3.93
N ARG A 15 -12.44 19.23 2.78
CA ARG A 15 -13.56 19.72 1.97
C ARG A 15 -14.92 19.29 2.48
N LYS A 16 -15.02 18.36 3.44
CA LYS A 16 -16.29 18.00 4.08
C LYS A 16 -16.83 19.15 4.92
N HIS A 17 -18.15 19.31 4.94
CA HIS A 17 -18.79 20.17 5.94
C HIS A 17 -18.50 19.65 7.34
N ARG A 18 -18.19 20.51 8.32
CA ARG A 18 -17.73 20.12 9.66
C ARG A 18 -18.61 19.05 10.32
N VAL A 19 -19.93 19.25 10.32
CA VAL A 19 -20.91 18.31 10.91
C VAL A 19 -20.92 16.97 10.17
N VAL A 20 -20.71 17.00 8.85
CA VAL A 20 -20.64 15.79 8.03
C VAL A 20 -19.34 15.04 8.32
N LEU A 21 -18.22 15.76 8.45
CA LEU A 21 -16.93 15.16 8.82
C LEU A 21 -17.04 14.47 10.18
N GLU A 22 -17.59 15.15 11.19
CA GLU A 22 -17.83 14.60 12.52
C GLU A 22 -18.65 13.31 12.49
N ALA A 23 -19.76 13.30 11.74
CA ALA A 23 -20.57 12.09 11.55
C ALA A 23 -19.75 10.96 10.90
N MET A 24 -18.94 11.29 9.90
CA MET A 24 -18.11 10.34 9.15
C MET A 24 -16.96 9.74 9.96
N MET A 25 -16.56 10.35 11.08
CA MET A 25 -15.49 9.86 11.97
C MET A 25 -15.93 8.79 12.97
N SER A 26 -17.21 8.38 12.98
CA SER A 26 -17.63 7.25 13.81
C SER A 26 -16.98 5.95 13.34
N GLN A 27 -16.64 5.05 14.27
CA GLN A 27 -15.95 3.79 13.95
C GLN A 27 -16.69 2.98 12.88
N ILE A 28 -18.02 2.89 12.96
CA ILE A 28 -18.87 2.19 11.98
C ILE A 28 -18.68 2.76 10.57
N LYS A 29 -18.62 4.08 10.43
CA LYS A 29 -18.47 4.75 9.13
C LYS A 29 -17.04 4.70 8.61
N LEU A 30 -16.05 4.72 9.51
CA LEU A 30 -14.64 4.57 9.15
C LEU A 30 -14.36 3.19 8.56
N VAL A 31 -14.88 2.12 9.16
CA VAL A 31 -14.62 0.75 8.67
C VAL A 31 -15.28 0.46 7.31
N GLN A 32 -16.40 1.12 7.00
CA GLN A 32 -17.14 0.88 5.77
C GLN A 32 -16.36 1.27 4.50
N VAL A 33 -16.28 0.39 3.51
CA VAL A 33 -15.42 0.56 2.32
C VAL A 33 -15.90 1.68 1.40
N PHE A 34 -17.20 1.81 1.16
CA PHE A 34 -17.75 2.83 0.29
C PHE A 34 -18.08 4.05 1.13
N LYS A 35 -17.50 5.20 0.79
CA LYS A 35 -17.73 6.48 1.43
C LYS A 35 -17.99 7.51 0.35
N CYS A 36 -19.05 8.29 0.46
CA CYS A 36 -19.27 9.39 -0.46
C CYS A 36 -18.22 10.48 -0.22
N ALA A 37 -17.60 11.02 -1.26
CA ALA A 37 -16.68 12.15 -1.16
C ALA A 37 -17.39 13.51 -1.03
N GLY A 38 -18.69 13.56 -1.34
CA GLY A 38 -19.42 14.82 -1.49
C GLY A 38 -19.44 15.68 -0.22
N ARG A 39 -19.25 17.00 -0.37
CA ARG A 39 -19.07 17.95 0.74
C ARG A 39 -20.13 17.85 1.85
N PHE A 40 -21.40 17.67 1.47
CA PHE A 40 -22.54 17.64 2.38
C PHE A 40 -23.15 16.24 2.57
N CYS A 41 -22.42 15.18 2.21
CA CYS A 41 -22.92 13.82 2.28
C CYS A 41 -22.11 12.98 3.29
N SER A 42 -22.81 12.36 4.25
CA SER A 42 -22.22 11.44 5.24
C SER A 42 -22.50 9.97 4.92
N PHE A 43 -22.85 9.64 3.67
CA PHE A 43 -23.19 8.28 3.27
C PHE A 43 -21.97 7.35 3.27
N THR A 44 -22.15 6.17 3.87
CA THR A 44 -21.16 5.10 3.92
C THR A 44 -21.87 3.75 3.90
N THR A 45 -21.24 2.73 3.31
CA THR A 45 -21.75 1.35 3.29
C THR A 45 -20.64 0.35 2.96
N ASP A 46 -20.86 -0.93 3.26
CA ASP A 46 -20.08 -2.05 2.74
C ASP A 46 -20.74 -2.77 1.56
N ASN A 47 -21.99 -2.42 1.25
CA ASN A 47 -22.73 -3.02 0.15
C ASN A 47 -22.50 -2.20 -1.14
N ALA A 48 -22.01 -2.87 -2.19
CA ALA A 48 -21.72 -2.24 -3.48
C ALA A 48 -22.98 -1.76 -4.23
N GLU A 49 -24.10 -2.47 -4.09
CA GLU A 49 -25.37 -2.10 -4.71
C GLU A 49 -25.93 -0.83 -4.06
N ASP A 50 -25.92 -0.75 -2.73
CA ASP A 50 -26.32 0.45 -1.99
C ASP A 50 -25.43 1.65 -2.35
N ALA A 51 -24.12 1.42 -2.50
CA ALA A 51 -23.17 2.45 -2.90
C ALA A 51 -23.44 2.93 -4.33
N LEU A 52 -23.75 2.03 -5.26
CA LEU A 52 -24.08 2.36 -6.63
C LEU A 52 -25.40 3.13 -6.73
N LEU A 53 -26.43 2.69 -6.00
CA LEU A 53 -27.70 3.38 -5.93
C LEU A 53 -27.50 4.80 -5.39
N HIS A 54 -26.77 4.95 -4.29
CA HIS A 54 -26.44 6.24 -3.72
C HIS A 54 -25.67 7.13 -4.70
N ALA A 55 -24.59 6.66 -5.30
CA ALA A 55 -23.80 7.43 -6.26
C ALA A 55 -24.63 7.83 -7.50
N SER A 56 -25.55 6.98 -7.95
CA SER A 56 -26.48 7.29 -9.04
C SER A 56 -27.40 8.48 -8.72
N THR A 57 -27.73 8.71 -7.45
CA THR A 57 -28.49 9.91 -7.06
C THR A 57 -27.68 11.19 -7.30
N HIS A 58 -26.39 11.16 -7.01
CA HIS A 58 -25.47 12.27 -7.26
C HIS A 58 -25.17 12.47 -8.74
N MET A 59 -25.22 11.43 -9.58
CA MET A 59 -25.17 11.59 -11.04
C MET A 59 -26.38 12.36 -11.57
N ARG A 60 -27.57 12.18 -10.98
CA ARG A 60 -28.83 12.78 -11.45
C ARG A 60 -29.04 14.19 -10.93
N VAL A 61 -28.83 14.37 -9.62
CA VAL A 61 -29.14 15.62 -8.89
C VAL A 61 -27.91 16.51 -8.77
N GLY A 62 -26.72 15.98 -9.06
CA GLY A 62 -25.45 16.64 -8.85
C GLY A 62 -24.94 16.50 -7.41
N GLY A 63 -23.78 17.10 -7.18
CA GLY A 63 -23.13 17.11 -5.89
C GLY A 63 -21.68 17.55 -6.02
N VAL A 64 -21.25 18.46 -5.15
CA VAL A 64 -19.86 18.94 -5.13
C VAL A 64 -18.97 17.79 -4.66
N ASP A 65 -18.11 17.32 -5.56
CA ASP A 65 -17.13 16.25 -5.33
C ASP A 65 -17.75 14.89 -4.93
N SER A 66 -19.02 14.63 -5.28
CA SER A 66 -19.72 13.43 -4.82
C SER A 66 -19.37 12.15 -5.56
N LEU A 67 -18.80 12.26 -6.76
CA LEU A 67 -18.44 11.11 -7.61
C LEU A 67 -16.92 10.87 -7.67
N ASN A 68 -16.18 11.46 -6.74
CA ASN A 68 -14.74 11.24 -6.61
C ASN A 68 -14.45 10.09 -5.63
N CYS A 69 -13.32 9.42 -5.82
CA CYS A 69 -12.83 8.45 -4.84
C CYS A 69 -12.39 9.19 -3.57
N VAL A 70 -12.74 8.68 -2.38
CA VAL A 70 -12.29 9.28 -1.11
C VAL A 70 -10.84 8.95 -0.77
N TYR A 71 -10.25 7.96 -1.45
CA TYR A 71 -8.97 7.35 -1.09
C TYR A 71 -7.82 7.80 -1.98
N CYS A 72 -8.09 8.13 -3.25
CA CYS A 72 -7.04 8.52 -4.20
C CYS A 72 -7.58 9.47 -5.27
N SER A 73 -6.67 10.01 -6.07
CA SER A 73 -6.98 10.99 -7.13
C SER A 73 -7.63 10.37 -8.38
N PHE A 74 -8.24 9.19 -8.28
CA PHE A 74 -8.99 8.61 -9.39
C PHE A 74 -10.23 9.47 -9.68
N ASP A 75 -10.34 9.90 -10.92
CA ASP A 75 -11.48 10.64 -11.43
C ASP A 75 -12.40 9.68 -12.20
N SER A 76 -13.63 9.53 -11.71
CA SER A 76 -14.66 8.71 -12.36
C SER A 76 -15.29 9.40 -13.57
N SER A 77 -14.89 10.64 -13.89
CA SER A 77 -15.51 11.49 -14.91
C SER A 77 -17.03 11.63 -14.72
N GLY A 78 -17.49 11.57 -13.47
CA GLY A 78 -18.90 11.65 -13.13
C GLY A 78 -19.68 10.35 -13.35
N ASN A 79 -19.02 9.19 -13.48
CA ASN A 79 -19.67 7.89 -13.64
C ASN A 79 -19.68 7.09 -12.32
N ALA A 80 -20.89 6.76 -11.83
CA ALA A 80 -21.05 6.00 -10.59
C ALA A 80 -20.54 4.56 -10.69
N ILE A 81 -20.74 3.87 -11.82
CA ILE A 81 -20.29 2.48 -12.02
C ILE A 81 -18.76 2.44 -11.98
N ASP A 82 -18.10 3.39 -12.63
CA ASP A 82 -16.64 3.46 -12.65
C ASP A 82 -16.07 3.74 -11.26
N LEU A 83 -16.70 4.65 -10.50
CA LEU A 83 -16.33 4.94 -9.13
C LEU A 83 -16.45 3.70 -8.23
N ILE A 84 -17.63 3.05 -8.22
CA ILE A 84 -17.88 1.89 -7.34
C ILE A 84 -16.98 0.72 -7.73
N THR A 85 -16.81 0.47 -9.04
CA THR A 85 -15.89 -0.57 -9.54
C THR A 85 -14.45 -0.29 -9.12
N HIS A 86 -14.00 0.95 -9.23
CA HIS A 86 -12.67 1.36 -8.79
C HIS A 86 -12.48 1.11 -7.28
N VAL A 87 -13.40 1.58 -6.45
CA VAL A 87 -13.31 1.40 -4.99
C VAL A 87 -13.31 -0.08 -4.62
N PHE A 88 -14.18 -0.88 -5.24
CA PHE A 88 -14.25 -2.33 -4.99
C PHE A 88 -12.94 -3.04 -5.35
N LYS A 89 -12.37 -2.71 -6.52
CA LYS A 89 -11.15 -3.34 -7.05
C LYS A 89 -9.90 -2.91 -6.29
N TYR A 90 -9.69 -1.61 -6.09
CA TYR A 90 -8.42 -1.07 -5.59
C TYR A 90 -8.40 -0.80 -4.08
N HIS A 91 -9.56 -0.64 -3.45
CA HIS A 91 -9.65 -0.30 -2.03
C HIS A 91 -10.41 -1.34 -1.21
N GLY A 92 -11.19 -2.22 -1.85
CA GLY A 92 -11.89 -3.32 -1.19
C GLY A 92 -10.97 -4.33 -0.52
N CYS A 93 -9.74 -4.51 -1.02
CA CYS A 93 -8.74 -5.44 -0.47
C CYS A 93 -7.98 -4.88 0.74
N CYS A 94 -8.31 -3.66 1.20
CA CYS A 94 -7.63 -2.97 2.29
C CYS A 94 -8.49 -3.00 3.57
N PRO A 95 -8.48 -4.08 4.38
CA PRO A 95 -9.39 -4.20 5.51
C PRO A 95 -8.95 -3.40 6.73
N TYR A 96 -7.69 -2.96 6.82
CA TYR A 96 -7.20 -2.24 7.98
C TYR A 96 -7.38 -0.73 7.80
N VAL A 97 -7.92 -0.05 8.79
CA VAL A 97 -8.34 1.35 8.72
C VAL A 97 -7.78 2.14 9.90
N CYS A 98 -7.39 3.40 9.68
CA CYS A 98 -7.00 4.31 10.75
C CYS A 98 -8.24 4.82 11.51
N SER A 99 -8.21 4.86 12.84
CA SER A 99 -9.32 5.41 13.64
C SER A 99 -9.48 6.94 13.56
N MET A 100 -8.51 7.65 12.96
CA MET A 100 -8.46 9.12 12.95
C MET A 100 -8.75 9.74 11.57
N CYS A 101 -8.75 8.93 10.51
CA CYS A 101 -8.98 9.41 9.15
C CYS A 101 -9.47 8.30 8.23
N TYR A 102 -9.78 8.61 6.96
CA TYR A 102 -10.22 7.62 5.97
C TYR A 102 -9.12 6.66 5.48
N TYR A 103 -7.92 6.70 6.05
CA TYR A 103 -6.77 5.92 5.56
C TYR A 103 -7.00 4.44 5.79
N ARG A 104 -6.67 3.65 4.77
CA ARG A 104 -6.78 2.20 4.83
C ARG A 104 -5.65 1.52 4.07
N ALA A 105 -5.34 0.30 4.47
CA ALA A 105 -4.30 -0.49 3.86
C ALA A 105 -4.59 -2.00 3.90
N ALA A 106 -3.88 -2.75 3.06
CA ALA A 106 -3.93 -4.21 2.99
C ALA A 106 -3.38 -4.89 4.26
N THR A 107 -2.53 -4.20 5.03
CA THR A 107 -1.92 -4.76 6.26
C THR A 107 -1.98 -3.75 7.41
N SER A 108 -2.11 -4.25 8.64
CA SER A 108 -2.15 -3.44 9.86
C SER A 108 -0.84 -2.65 10.07
N HIS A 109 0.30 -3.22 9.68
CA HIS A 109 1.60 -2.58 9.82
C HIS A 109 1.68 -1.25 9.05
N LEU A 110 1.07 -1.17 7.86
CA LEU A 110 1.01 0.06 7.08
C LEU A 110 0.16 1.13 7.78
N VAL A 111 -0.95 0.73 8.41
CA VAL A 111 -1.78 1.66 9.20
C VAL A 111 -1.04 2.14 10.45
N HIS A 112 -0.32 1.27 11.15
CA HIS A 112 0.53 1.69 12.27
C HIS A 112 1.62 2.68 11.83
N ALA A 113 2.30 2.42 10.73
CA ALA A 113 3.31 3.33 10.18
C ALA A 113 2.69 4.69 9.77
N HIS A 114 1.49 4.66 9.18
CA HIS A 114 0.72 5.86 8.88
C HIS A 114 0.39 6.67 10.14
N ILE A 115 -0.20 6.03 11.18
CA ILE A 115 -0.55 6.68 12.44
C ILE A 115 0.68 7.35 13.07
N LYS A 116 1.82 6.63 13.12
CA LYS A 116 3.05 7.14 13.72
C LYS A 116 3.60 8.38 13.01
N ARG A 117 3.39 8.48 11.70
CA ARG A 117 3.93 9.55 10.86
C ARG A 117 2.98 10.74 10.71
N VAL A 118 1.66 10.48 10.64
CA VAL A 118 0.64 11.48 10.28
C VAL A 118 -0.11 11.99 11.50
N HIS A 119 -0.30 11.16 12.52
CA HIS A 119 -1.07 11.47 13.73
C HIS A 119 -0.20 11.55 14.99
N ASP A 120 1.13 11.63 14.80
CA ASP A 120 2.19 11.79 15.80
C ASP A 120 1.78 11.45 17.24
N SER A 121 1.84 10.17 17.58
CA SER A 121 1.74 9.66 18.95
C SER A 121 0.46 10.05 19.72
N SER A 122 -0.63 10.38 19.03
CA SER A 122 -1.96 10.45 19.65
C SER A 122 -2.28 9.07 20.24
N GLY A 123 -2.24 8.92 21.56
CA GLY A 123 -2.43 7.64 22.27
C GLY A 123 -3.77 6.95 21.97
N ASP A 124 -4.70 7.67 21.35
CA ASP A 124 -6.05 7.23 20.99
C ASP A 124 -6.17 6.71 19.54
N ALA A 125 -5.09 6.74 18.76
CA ALA A 125 -5.10 6.28 17.37
C ALA A 125 -4.91 4.75 17.30
N GLU A 126 -5.93 4.06 16.80
CA GLU A 126 -6.00 2.61 16.75
C GLU A 126 -6.17 2.13 15.30
N VAL A 127 -5.82 0.86 15.08
CA VAL A 127 -6.07 0.16 13.82
C VAL A 127 -7.41 -0.55 13.92
N LEU A 128 -8.38 -0.07 13.16
CA LEU A 128 -9.68 -0.72 13.00
C LEU A 128 -9.60 -1.79 11.90
N LYS A 129 -10.51 -2.76 11.94
CA LYS A 129 -10.63 -3.80 10.91
C LYS A 129 -12.04 -3.82 10.32
N SER A 130 -12.11 -3.63 9.01
CA SER A 130 -13.32 -3.81 8.20
C SER A 130 -13.72 -5.29 8.14
N PRO A 131 -15.02 -5.61 8.31
CA PRO A 131 -15.54 -6.95 8.06
C PRO A 131 -15.60 -7.27 6.56
N PHE A 132 -15.68 -6.24 5.72
CA PHE A 132 -15.65 -6.37 4.27
C PHE A 132 -14.21 -6.41 3.75
N GLN A 133 -13.91 -7.40 2.92
CA GLN A 133 -12.66 -7.51 2.19
C GLN A 133 -12.90 -8.18 0.82
N THR A 134 -12.38 -7.58 -0.24
CA THR A 134 -12.32 -8.22 -1.57
C THR A 134 -10.98 -8.92 -1.77
N SER A 135 -10.95 -9.87 -2.69
CA SER A 135 -9.70 -10.48 -3.15
C SER A 135 -8.80 -9.42 -3.78
N PRO A 136 -7.50 -9.38 -3.48
CA PRO A 136 -6.56 -8.53 -4.19
C PRO A 136 -6.61 -8.82 -5.69
N ILE A 137 -6.55 -7.77 -6.52
CA ILE A 137 -6.37 -7.95 -7.96
C ILE A 137 -4.99 -8.58 -8.18
N GLN A 138 -4.93 -9.76 -8.79
CA GLN A 138 -3.71 -10.23 -9.45
C GLN A 138 -3.58 -9.43 -10.73
N GLU A 139 -2.76 -8.38 -10.71
CA GLU A 139 -2.31 -7.78 -11.97
C GLU A 139 -1.30 -8.74 -12.58
N ASP A 140 -1.72 -9.51 -13.59
CA ASP A 140 -0.87 -10.47 -14.33
C ASP A 140 0.38 -9.82 -14.98
N ASN A 141 0.42 -8.48 -15.03
CA ASN A 141 1.52 -7.68 -15.56
C ASN A 141 2.48 -7.12 -14.48
N ILE A 142 2.28 -7.43 -13.19
CA ILE A 142 3.26 -7.11 -12.16
C ILE A 142 4.38 -8.15 -12.27
N LEU A 143 5.52 -7.72 -12.82
CA LEU A 143 6.77 -8.48 -12.78
C LEU A 143 7.03 -8.96 -11.34
N SER A 144 7.39 -10.24 -11.19
CA SER A 144 7.83 -10.75 -9.90
C SER A 144 8.99 -9.90 -9.37
N ARG A 145 9.17 -9.86 -8.05
CA ARG A 145 10.25 -9.06 -7.45
C ARG A 145 11.61 -9.43 -8.02
N GLU A 146 11.81 -10.73 -8.30
CA GLU A 146 13.00 -11.28 -8.93
C GLU A 146 13.17 -10.84 -10.40
N ALA A 147 12.07 -10.59 -11.11
CA ALA A 147 12.09 -10.11 -12.50
C ALA A 147 12.22 -8.58 -12.61
N ALA A 148 11.75 -7.84 -11.60
CA ALA A 148 11.77 -6.38 -11.57
C ALA A 148 13.03 -5.78 -10.91
N VAL A 149 13.61 -6.49 -9.93
CA VAL A 149 14.71 -5.98 -9.11
C VAL A 149 15.89 -6.95 -9.16
N PRO A 150 17.05 -6.51 -9.68
CA PRO A 150 18.28 -7.29 -9.62
C PRO A 150 18.63 -7.67 -8.18
N TYR A 151 19.18 -8.86 -7.99
CA TYR A 151 19.56 -9.38 -6.69
C TYR A 151 20.93 -10.07 -6.74
N TYR A 152 21.58 -10.14 -5.59
CA TYR A 152 22.88 -10.77 -5.41
C TYR A 152 22.70 -12.21 -4.98
N LEU A 153 23.43 -13.12 -5.63
CA LEU A 153 23.50 -14.55 -5.32
C LEU A 153 24.93 -14.94 -4.98
N CYS A 154 25.11 -15.67 -3.88
CA CYS A 154 26.40 -16.28 -3.57
C CYS A 154 26.55 -17.55 -4.41
N CYS A 155 27.67 -17.69 -5.11
CA CYS A 155 27.98 -18.84 -5.97
C CYS A 155 29.01 -19.77 -5.36
N ASP A 156 29.41 -19.55 -4.10
CA ASP A 156 30.47 -20.33 -3.48
C ASP A 156 30.02 -21.78 -3.25
N LYS A 157 30.77 -22.72 -3.83
CA LYS A 157 30.57 -24.17 -3.73
C LYS A 157 31.47 -24.83 -2.68
N THR A 158 32.38 -24.07 -2.08
CA THR A 158 33.47 -24.57 -1.22
C THR A 158 33.16 -24.50 0.28
N SER A 159 31.98 -23.99 0.64
CA SER A 159 31.54 -23.92 2.03
C SER A 159 31.44 -25.32 2.66
N PRO A 160 31.84 -25.48 3.94
CA PRO A 160 31.86 -26.77 4.64
C PRO A 160 30.48 -27.44 4.74
N ASP A 161 29.40 -26.65 4.69
CA ASP A 161 28.01 -27.12 4.75
C ASP A 161 27.39 -27.40 3.35
N GLY A 162 28.22 -27.41 2.29
CA GLY A 162 27.78 -27.55 0.90
C GLY A 162 27.61 -26.21 0.17
N PRO A 163 27.03 -26.21 -1.05
CA PRO A 163 26.96 -25.02 -1.88
C PRO A 163 26.10 -23.93 -1.24
N CYS A 164 26.65 -22.72 -1.17
CA CYS A 164 25.99 -21.57 -0.57
C CYS A 164 24.78 -21.16 -1.41
N LYS A 165 23.62 -20.98 -0.75
CA LYS A 165 22.35 -20.60 -1.39
C LYS A 165 21.90 -19.19 -1.00
N PHE A 166 22.81 -18.38 -0.47
CA PHE A 166 22.48 -17.06 0.05
C PHE A 166 22.07 -16.11 -1.08
N LYS A 167 20.96 -15.39 -0.88
CA LYS A 167 20.43 -14.39 -1.82
C LYS A 167 20.00 -13.13 -1.07
N THR A 168 20.23 -11.96 -1.66
CA THR A 168 19.77 -10.68 -1.10
C THR A 168 19.59 -9.61 -2.16
N TYR A 169 18.73 -8.63 -1.90
CA TYR A 169 18.47 -7.49 -2.78
C TYR A 169 19.31 -6.26 -2.43
N THR A 170 20.07 -6.31 -1.33
CA THR A 170 20.83 -5.18 -0.84
C THR A 170 22.34 -5.46 -0.87
N PRO A 171 23.15 -4.57 -1.45
CA PRO A 171 24.59 -4.74 -1.55
C PRO A 171 25.26 -4.93 -0.17
N GLY A 172 24.87 -4.14 0.83
CA GLY A 172 25.47 -4.20 2.18
C GLY A 172 25.32 -5.57 2.84
N LYS A 173 24.13 -6.19 2.78
CA LYS A 173 23.93 -7.53 3.33
C LYS A 173 24.68 -8.62 2.56
N PHE A 174 24.92 -8.40 1.26
CA PHE A 174 25.72 -9.35 0.48
C PHE A 174 27.19 -9.28 0.89
N ALA A 175 27.73 -8.07 1.05
CA ALA A 175 29.08 -7.86 1.55
C ALA A 175 29.27 -8.49 2.94
N GLU A 176 28.34 -8.24 3.86
CA GLU A 176 28.37 -8.80 5.21
C GLU A 176 28.36 -10.33 5.19
N HIS A 177 27.51 -10.95 4.37
CA HIS A 177 27.48 -12.39 4.18
C HIS A 177 28.84 -12.95 3.71
N LEU A 178 29.45 -12.32 2.71
CA LEU A 178 30.76 -12.74 2.19
C LEU A 178 31.85 -12.63 3.26
N HIS A 179 31.86 -11.56 4.07
CA HIS A 179 32.80 -11.43 5.18
C HIS A 179 32.57 -12.48 6.28
N LEU A 180 31.32 -12.79 6.63
CA LEU A 180 31.04 -13.69 7.76
C LEU A 180 31.17 -15.17 7.41
N ARG A 181 30.89 -15.55 6.16
CA ARG A 181 30.83 -16.95 5.74
C ARG A 181 31.92 -17.35 4.74
N HIS A 182 32.55 -16.38 4.07
CA HIS A 182 33.52 -16.59 3.01
C HIS A 182 34.78 -15.72 3.17
N ALA A 183 35.08 -15.24 4.39
CA ALA A 183 36.28 -14.43 4.66
C ALA A 183 37.60 -15.12 4.34
N SER A 184 37.62 -16.46 4.32
CA SER A 184 38.80 -17.27 4.02
C SER A 184 38.92 -17.65 2.54
N SER A 185 37.95 -17.29 1.70
CA SER A 185 37.98 -17.60 0.26
C SER A 185 38.93 -16.63 -0.45
N ALA A 186 39.94 -17.16 -1.15
CA ALA A 186 40.97 -16.35 -1.81
C ALA A 186 40.45 -15.53 -3.00
N GLU A 187 39.35 -15.98 -3.62
CA GLU A 187 38.68 -15.29 -4.72
C GLU A 187 37.15 -15.41 -4.56
N LEU A 188 36.45 -14.31 -4.80
CA LEU A 188 34.99 -14.19 -4.81
C LEU A 188 34.51 -14.06 -6.25
N PHE A 189 33.41 -14.71 -6.60
CA PHE A 189 32.92 -14.75 -7.98
C PHE A 189 31.56 -14.08 -8.13
N CYS A 190 31.34 -13.41 -9.26
CA CYS A 190 30.06 -12.84 -9.61
C CYS A 190 29.17 -13.91 -10.23
N PHE A 191 27.96 -14.10 -9.70
CA PHE A 191 27.02 -15.10 -10.22
C PHE A 191 26.57 -14.80 -11.67
N ILE A 192 26.53 -13.52 -12.06
CA ILE A 192 25.97 -13.08 -13.34
C ILE A 192 27.02 -13.13 -14.45
N CYS A 193 28.23 -12.61 -14.20
CA CYS A 193 29.27 -12.49 -15.23
C CYS A 193 30.51 -13.37 -14.98
N SER A 194 30.53 -14.14 -13.89
CA SER A 194 31.64 -15.01 -13.49
C SER A 194 32.97 -14.28 -13.22
N ALA A 195 32.98 -12.95 -13.12
CA ALA A 195 34.17 -12.18 -12.78
C ALA A 195 34.66 -12.52 -11.36
N SER A 196 35.98 -12.61 -11.16
CA SER A 196 36.60 -12.79 -9.86
C SER A 196 36.98 -11.45 -9.22
N ALA A 197 36.91 -11.39 -7.89
CA ALA A 197 37.29 -10.26 -7.07
C ALA A 197 38.00 -10.74 -5.80
N LEU A 198 38.91 -9.93 -5.27
CA LEU A 198 39.62 -10.24 -4.03
C LEU A 198 38.88 -9.70 -2.80
N THR A 199 38.01 -8.71 -3.01
CA THR A 199 37.21 -8.13 -1.94
C THR A 199 35.71 -8.07 -2.28
N PRO A 200 34.82 -8.15 -1.27
CA PRO A 200 33.38 -7.98 -1.50
C PRO A 200 33.02 -6.61 -2.10
N ALA A 201 33.80 -5.56 -1.82
CA ALA A 201 33.58 -4.22 -2.36
C ALA A 201 33.82 -4.14 -3.88
N GLU A 202 34.78 -4.90 -4.41
CA GLU A 202 35.06 -5.00 -5.84
C GLU A 202 33.95 -5.74 -6.60
N LEU A 203 33.28 -6.69 -5.94
CA LEU A 203 32.25 -7.52 -6.53
C LEU A 203 30.87 -6.84 -6.63
N ILE A 204 30.64 -5.81 -5.82
CA ILE A 204 29.30 -5.20 -5.61
C ILE A 204 29.08 -3.92 -6.46
N ARG A 205 30.04 -3.57 -7.33
CA ARG A 205 29.99 -2.36 -8.18
C ARG A 205 28.82 -2.30 -9.16
#